data_AF-A0A518D0Y5-F1
#
_entry.id   AF-A0A518D0Y5-F1
#
_cell.length_a   1.000
_cell.length_b   1.000
_cell.length_c   1.000
_cell.angle_alpha   90.00
_cell.angle_beta   90.00
_cell.angle_gamma   90.00
#
_symmetry.space_group_name_H-M   'P 1'
#
loop_
_entity.id
_entity.type
_entity.pdbx_description
1 polymer ?
#
loop_
_entity_poly.entity_id
_entity_poly.type
_entity_poly.pdbx_seq_one_letter_code
_entity_poly.pdbx_strand_id
1 'polypeptide(L)'
;MLATAAPLLIAAGDGSFWAVSVLVVVAVFGIVVLLRILARLASMEASVGASNELLEGLAARLKKLEAERSDIDLRRTEHVLIDIRNGLKGLEDAVIEAASRPTVVEREIVTAPDAPAEPPPDAADIVGERLHNRLAALGYDRVQLLGEHDLYEMAALGRAEIPVEARRNGVVHKGRCIVEKGRVLDVRMDPPYRLFP
;
A
#
# COMPACT_ATOMS: atom_id res chain seq x y z
N MET A 1 -45.31 -7.50 -103.28
CA MET A 1 -44.15 -8.20 -102.68
C MET A 1 -43.92 -7.63 -101.29
N LEU A 2 -44.62 -8.17 -100.28
CA LEU A 2 -44.49 -7.80 -98.88
C LEU A 2 -44.16 -9.09 -98.12
N ALA A 3 -42.89 -9.27 -97.77
CA ALA A 3 -42.45 -10.36 -96.92
C ALA A 3 -42.66 -9.93 -95.46
N THR A 4 -43.76 -10.42 -94.88
CA THR A 4 -44.09 -10.32 -93.46
C THR A 4 -43.15 -11.23 -92.66
N ALA A 5 -42.20 -10.63 -91.93
CA ALA A 5 -41.40 -11.32 -90.93
C ALA A 5 -42.28 -11.60 -89.70
N ALA A 6 -42.60 -12.88 -89.48
CA ALA A 6 -43.31 -13.36 -88.30
C ALA A 6 -42.38 -13.38 -87.08
N PRO A 7 -42.81 -12.89 -85.91
CA PRO A 7 -42.03 -13.00 -84.68
C PRO A 7 -42.17 -14.42 -84.14
N LEU A 8 -41.06 -15.17 -84.12
CA LEU A 8 -40.91 -16.40 -83.33
C LEU A 8 -40.82 -16.00 -81.85
N LEU A 9 -41.99 -15.74 -81.28
CA LEU A 9 -42.17 -15.36 -79.88
C LEU A 9 -42.60 -16.60 -79.10
N ILE A 10 -41.62 -17.20 -78.41
CA ILE A 10 -41.71 -17.73 -77.05
C ILE A 10 -42.96 -18.57 -76.75
N ALA A 11 -42.92 -19.84 -77.13
CA ALA A 11 -43.76 -20.89 -76.55
C ALA A 11 -42.83 -21.98 -76.00
N ALA A 12 -42.10 -21.66 -74.93
CA ALA A 12 -41.25 -22.61 -74.21
C ALA A 12 -41.51 -22.47 -72.70
N GLY A 13 -42.53 -23.19 -72.24
CA GLY A 13 -42.71 -23.74 -70.89
C GLY A 13 -42.44 -22.82 -69.70
N ASP A 14 -43.52 -22.46 -68.99
CA ASP A 14 -43.50 -21.75 -67.69
C ASP A 14 -42.49 -22.31 -66.69
N GLY A 15 -42.14 -23.61 -66.76
CA GLY A 15 -41.13 -24.24 -65.89
C GLY A 15 -39.68 -23.79 -66.10
N SER A 16 -39.31 -23.33 -67.31
CA SER A 16 -37.91 -22.94 -67.61
C SER A 16 -37.50 -21.62 -66.97
N PHE A 17 -38.44 -20.66 -66.88
CA PHE A 17 -38.24 -19.39 -66.20
C PHE A 17 -37.98 -19.55 -64.70
N TRP A 18 -38.71 -20.47 -64.04
CA TRP A 18 -38.50 -20.81 -62.63
C TRP A 18 -37.15 -21.48 -62.38
N ALA A 19 -36.67 -22.33 -63.29
CA ALA A 19 -35.36 -22.97 -63.15
C ALA A 19 -34.22 -21.95 -63.20
N VAL A 20 -34.29 -20.98 -64.14
CA VAL A 20 -33.30 -19.90 -64.26
C VAL A 20 -33.35 -18.97 -63.05
N SER A 21 -34.54 -18.62 -62.56
CA SER A 21 -34.66 -17.74 -61.38
C SER A 21 -34.08 -18.39 -60.12
N VAL A 22 -34.34 -19.67 -59.88
CA VAL A 22 -33.74 -20.42 -58.76
C VAL A 22 -32.22 -20.48 -58.89
N LEU A 23 -31.68 -20.74 -60.09
CA LEU A 23 -30.23 -20.77 -60.32
C LEU A 23 -29.59 -19.42 -59.99
N VAL A 24 -30.19 -18.31 -60.42
CA VAL A 24 -29.71 -16.96 -60.12
C VAL A 24 -29.75 -16.68 -58.62
N VAL A 25 -30.83 -17.07 -57.93
CA VAL A 25 -30.93 -16.90 -56.47
C VAL A 25 -29.85 -17.70 -55.74
N VAL A 26 -29.59 -18.96 -56.14
CA VAL A 26 -28.52 -19.79 -55.57
C VAL A 26 -27.14 -19.18 -55.83
N ALA A 27 -26.90 -18.68 -57.04
CA ALA A 27 -25.63 -18.02 -57.38
C ALA A 27 -25.41 -16.75 -56.56
N VAL A 28 -26.44 -15.89 -56.44
CA VAL A 28 -26.37 -14.68 -55.62
C VAL A 28 -26.17 -15.04 -54.15
N PHE A 29 -26.88 -16.04 -53.63
CA PHE A 29 -26.70 -16.51 -52.26
C PHE A 29 -25.28 -17.03 -52.04
N GLY A 30 -24.72 -17.80 -52.98
CA GLY A 30 -23.34 -18.28 -52.93
C GLY A 30 -22.32 -17.13 -52.89
N ILE A 31 -22.52 -16.09 -53.71
CA ILE A 31 -21.68 -14.89 -53.72
C ILE A 31 -21.76 -14.16 -52.37
N VAL A 32 -22.97 -13.98 -51.83
CA VAL A 32 -23.16 -13.31 -50.52
C VAL A 32 -22.48 -14.09 -49.40
N VAL A 33 -22.58 -15.42 -49.39
CA VAL A 33 -21.90 -16.27 -48.40
C VAL A 33 -20.39 -16.17 -48.55
N LEU A 34 -19.86 -16.22 -49.77
CA LEU A 34 -18.43 -16.09 -50.03
C LEU A 34 -17.88 -14.73 -49.56
N LEU A 35 -18.57 -13.63 -49.89
CA LEU A 35 -18.21 -12.29 -49.41
C LEU A 35 -18.23 -12.20 -47.89
N ARG A 36 -19.20 -12.85 -47.23
CA ARG A 36 -19.28 -12.88 -45.77
C ARG A 36 -18.10 -13.64 -45.14
N ILE A 37 -17.66 -14.73 -45.74
CA ILE A 37 -16.49 -15.50 -45.28
C ILE A 37 -15.21 -14.69 -45.45
N LEU A 38 -15.02 -14.03 -46.60
CA LEU A 38 -13.87 -13.17 -46.86
C LEU A 38 -13.81 -11.99 -45.89
N ALA A 39 -14.94 -11.34 -45.63
CA ALA A 39 -15.03 -10.28 -44.63
C ALA A 39 -14.67 -10.78 -43.22
N ARG A 40 -15.09 -12.00 -42.87
CA ARG A 40 -14.75 -12.63 -41.59
C ARG A 40 -13.26 -12.94 -41.50
N LEU A 41 -12.64 -13.47 -42.55
CA LEU A 41 -11.21 -13.75 -42.59
C LEU A 41 -10.39 -12.45 -42.45
N ALA A 42 -10.77 -11.39 -43.15
CA ALA A 42 -10.13 -10.08 -43.03
C ALA A 42 -10.24 -9.52 -41.59
N SER A 43 -11.39 -9.71 -40.93
CA SER A 43 -11.56 -9.29 -39.54
C SER A 43 -10.69 -10.08 -38.55
N MET A 44 -10.48 -11.37 -38.81
CA MET A 44 -9.62 -12.22 -37.98
C MET A 44 -8.14 -11.85 -38.18
N GLU A 45 -7.72 -11.56 -39.41
CA GLU A 45 -6.37 -11.09 -39.71
C GLU A 45 -6.06 -9.76 -39.01
N ALA A 46 -7.01 -8.82 -39.03
CA ALA A 46 -6.88 -7.56 -38.28
C ALA A 46 -6.76 -7.79 -36.77
N SER A 47 -7.56 -8.71 -36.21
CA SER A 47 -7.49 -9.06 -34.78
C SER A 47 -6.17 -9.73 -34.38
N VAL A 48 -5.61 -10.56 -35.26
CA VAL A 48 -4.30 -11.20 -35.04
C VAL A 48 -3.19 -10.18 -35.11
N GLY A 49 -3.23 -9.26 -36.08
CA GLY A 49 -2.29 -8.15 -36.21
C GLY A 49 -2.25 -7.27 -34.96
N ALA A 50 -3.42 -6.87 -34.44
CA ALA A 50 -3.52 -6.08 -33.22
C ALA A 50 -2.95 -6.82 -31.99
N SER A 51 -3.17 -8.13 -31.89
CA SER A 51 -2.61 -8.94 -30.80
C SER A 51 -1.08 -9.03 -30.89
N ASN A 52 -0.54 -9.13 -32.11
CA ASN A 52 0.90 -9.19 -32.32
C ASN A 52 1.59 -7.87 -31.96
N GLU A 53 0.97 -6.73 -32.28
CA GLU A 53 1.46 -5.40 -31.88
C GLU A 53 1.47 -5.23 -30.36
N LEU A 54 0.44 -5.73 -29.65
CA LEU A 54 0.42 -5.74 -28.19
C LEU A 54 1.53 -6.62 -27.60
N LEU A 55 1.77 -7.80 -28.18
CA LEU A 55 2.85 -8.71 -27.75
C LEU A 55 4.23 -8.09 -27.97
N GLU A 56 4.44 -7.45 -29.11
CA GLU A 56 5.69 -6.76 -29.43
C GLU A 56 5.92 -5.57 -28.49
N GLY A 57 4.86 -4.80 -28.19
CA GLY A 57 4.89 -3.73 -27.19
C GLY A 57 5.20 -4.24 -25.78
N LEU A 58 4.64 -5.39 -25.38
CA LEU A 58 4.95 -6.03 -24.10
C LEU A 58 6.40 -6.53 -24.05
N ALA A 59 6.89 -7.17 -25.11
CA ALA A 59 8.27 -7.64 -25.20
C ALA A 59 9.27 -6.46 -25.09
N ALA A 60 8.99 -5.35 -25.75
CA ALA A 60 9.79 -4.13 -25.65
C ALA A 60 9.81 -3.56 -24.22
N ARG A 61 8.65 -3.52 -23.55
CA ARG A 61 8.56 -3.08 -22.14
C ARG A 61 9.30 -4.00 -21.19
N LEU A 62 9.18 -5.32 -21.36
CA LEU A 62 9.90 -6.30 -20.56
C LEU A 62 11.41 -6.16 -20.74
N LYS A 63 11.87 -6.01 -21.99
CA LYS A 63 13.29 -5.77 -22.28
C LYS A 63 13.81 -4.48 -21.66
N LYS A 64 12.98 -3.42 -21.63
CA LYS A 64 13.32 -2.17 -20.96
C LYS A 64 13.42 -2.34 -19.44
N LEU A 65 12.46 -3.04 -18.82
CA LEU A 65 12.49 -3.33 -17.38
C LEU A 65 13.66 -4.25 -17.02
N GLU A 66 14.00 -5.21 -17.88
CA GLU A 66 15.18 -6.06 -17.70
C GLU A 66 16.46 -5.23 -17.76
N ALA A 67 16.58 -4.29 -18.71
CA ALA A 67 17.70 -3.37 -18.77
C ALA A 67 17.79 -2.47 -17.52
N GLU A 68 16.68 -1.86 -17.10
CA GLU A 68 16.61 -1.05 -15.88
C GLU A 68 16.92 -1.88 -14.61
N ARG A 69 16.49 -3.15 -14.56
CA ARG A 69 16.78 -4.06 -13.45
C ARG A 69 18.21 -4.59 -13.48
N SER A 70 18.79 -4.81 -14.65
CA SER A 70 20.21 -5.16 -14.79
C SER A 70 21.13 -4.02 -14.32
N ASP A 71 20.63 -2.79 -14.37
CA ASP A 71 21.26 -1.60 -13.79
C ASP A 71 21.00 -1.43 -12.29
N ILE A 72 20.07 -2.20 -11.70
CA ILE A 72 20.03 -2.42 -10.24
C ILE A 72 21.22 -3.31 -9.91
N ASP A 73 22.34 -2.61 -9.78
CA ASP A 73 23.68 -3.14 -9.68
C ASP A 73 23.73 -4.09 -8.48
N LEU A 74 23.84 -5.39 -8.76
CA LEU A 74 23.95 -6.43 -7.74
C LEU A 74 25.03 -6.06 -6.72
N ARG A 75 26.08 -5.38 -7.21
CA ARG A 75 27.19 -4.84 -6.44
C ARG A 75 26.78 -3.72 -5.48
N ARG A 76 25.84 -2.85 -5.88
CA ARG A 76 25.27 -1.82 -5.01
C ARG A 76 24.41 -2.44 -3.91
N THR A 77 23.59 -3.45 -4.23
CA THR A 77 22.85 -4.18 -3.20
C THR A 77 23.78 -4.94 -2.25
N GLU A 78 24.85 -5.53 -2.76
CA GLU A 78 25.89 -6.15 -1.92
C GLU A 78 26.55 -5.13 -1.00
N HIS A 79 26.91 -3.95 -1.51
CA HIS A 79 27.48 -2.87 -0.68
C HIS A 79 26.52 -2.42 0.41
N VAL A 80 25.25 -2.20 0.07
CA VAL A 80 24.22 -1.81 1.07
C VAL A 80 24.04 -2.91 2.13
N LEU A 81 24.06 -4.19 1.75
CA LEU A 81 23.99 -5.29 2.71
C LEU A 81 25.23 -5.35 3.60
N ILE A 82 26.42 -5.09 3.06
CA ILE A 82 27.67 -5.00 3.83
C ILE A 82 27.59 -3.84 4.82
N ASP A 83 27.11 -2.68 4.39
CA ASP A 83 26.96 -1.48 5.23
C ASP A 83 25.97 -1.73 6.37
N ILE A 84 24.80 -2.33 6.08
CA ILE A 84 23.80 -2.69 7.10
C ILE A 84 24.40 -3.69 8.10
N ARG A 85 25.08 -4.73 7.62
CA ARG A 85 25.75 -5.72 8.48
C ARG A 85 26.80 -5.06 9.38
N ASN A 86 27.61 -4.16 8.84
CA ASN A 86 28.64 -3.47 9.61
C ASN A 86 28.02 -2.50 10.63
N GLY A 87 26.93 -1.81 10.28
CA GLY A 87 26.18 -0.97 11.20
C GLY A 87 25.56 -1.76 12.35
N LEU A 88 24.99 -2.94 12.07
CA LEU A 88 24.47 -3.84 13.08
C LEU A 88 25.56 -4.34 14.03
N LYS A 89 26.72 -4.71 13.48
CA LYS A 89 27.87 -5.13 14.31
C LYS A 89 28.35 -4.00 15.22
N GLY A 90 28.44 -2.77 14.71
CA GLY A 90 28.80 -1.61 15.52
C GLY A 90 27.77 -1.28 16.61
N LEU A 91 26.48 -1.47 16.32
CA LEU A 91 25.42 -1.34 17.31
C LEU A 91 25.53 -2.41 18.40
N GLU A 92 25.80 -3.65 18.02
CA GLU A 92 26.01 -4.77 18.96
C GLU A 92 27.20 -4.49 19.88
N ASP A 93 28.33 -4.07 19.31
CA ASP A 93 29.52 -3.69 20.06
C ASP A 93 29.23 -2.53 21.03
N ALA A 94 28.49 -1.50 20.59
CA ALA A 94 28.11 -0.37 21.43
C ALA A 94 27.16 -0.76 22.57
N VAL A 95 26.23 -1.69 22.31
CA VAL A 95 25.33 -2.23 23.35
C VAL A 95 26.12 -3.07 24.35
N ILE A 96 27.06 -3.90 23.90
CA ILE A 96 27.93 -4.69 24.78
C ILE A 96 28.80 -3.75 25.63
N GLU A 97 29.36 -2.69 25.05
CA GLU A 97 30.14 -1.70 25.79
C GLU A 97 29.28 -0.96 26.83
N ALA A 98 28.07 -0.55 26.46
CA ALA A 98 27.13 0.10 27.38
C ALA A 98 26.71 -0.82 28.53
N ALA A 99 26.51 -2.11 28.26
CA ALA A 99 26.20 -3.12 29.28
C ALA A 99 27.41 -3.49 30.14
N SER A 100 28.62 -3.42 29.57
CA SER A 100 29.87 -3.77 30.26
C SER A 100 30.44 -2.62 31.07
N ARG A 101 30.04 -1.37 30.80
CA ARG A 101 30.31 -0.26 31.72
C ARG A 101 29.59 -0.55 33.02
N PRO A 102 30.32 -0.83 34.12
CA PRO A 102 29.67 -0.89 35.42
C PRO A 102 29.05 0.48 35.63
N THR A 103 27.72 0.52 35.67
CA THR A 103 27.00 1.68 36.19
C THR A 103 27.47 1.85 37.63
N VAL A 104 28.50 2.66 37.84
CA VAL A 104 28.78 3.32 39.12
C VAL A 104 27.68 4.37 39.28
N VAL A 105 26.45 3.88 39.35
CA VAL A 105 25.34 4.56 39.98
C VAL A 105 25.27 3.89 41.33
N GLU A 106 26.16 4.34 42.21
CA GLU A 106 25.95 4.29 43.65
C GLU A 106 24.76 5.23 43.95
N ARG A 107 23.57 4.88 43.45
CA ARG A 107 22.33 5.23 44.12
C ARG A 107 22.08 4.06 45.05
N GLU A 108 22.45 4.30 46.29
CA GLU A 108 21.89 3.69 47.47
C GLU A 108 20.36 3.57 47.33
N ILE A 109 19.90 2.47 46.73
CA ILE A 109 18.51 2.03 46.84
C ILE A 109 18.48 1.26 48.17
N VAL A 110 18.32 2.01 49.27
CA VAL A 110 17.89 1.41 50.53
C VAL A 110 16.53 0.78 50.27
N THR A 111 16.54 -0.55 50.21
CA THR A 111 15.32 -1.35 50.27
C THR A 111 14.89 -1.36 51.73
N ALA A 112 13.97 -0.45 52.09
CA ALA A 112 13.26 -0.52 53.37
C ALA A 112 11.78 -0.89 53.10
N PRO A 113 11.22 -1.85 53.86
CA PRO A 113 9.85 -2.27 53.72
C PRO A 113 8.89 -1.25 54.38
N ASP A 114 7.84 -0.89 53.65
CA ASP A 114 6.52 -0.51 54.18
C ASP A 114 6.47 0.57 55.28
N ALA A 115 7.06 1.74 55.01
CA ALA A 115 6.77 2.97 55.75
C ALA A 115 6.22 4.05 54.79
N PRO A 116 5.27 4.90 55.21
CA PRO A 116 4.75 5.98 54.38
C PRO A 116 5.87 7.01 54.13
N ALA A 117 6.54 6.87 52.98
CA ALA A 117 7.61 7.77 52.58
C ALA A 117 7.01 9.13 52.20
N GLU A 118 7.54 10.19 52.81
CA GLU A 118 7.34 11.55 52.31
C GLU A 118 7.74 11.62 50.82
N PRO A 119 6.96 12.31 49.98
CA PRO A 119 7.28 12.42 48.56
C PRO A 119 8.66 13.07 48.40
N PRO A 120 9.56 12.52 47.57
CA PRO A 120 10.81 13.18 47.25
C PRO A 120 10.53 14.55 46.63
N PRO A 121 11.42 15.56 46.84
CA PRO A 121 11.20 16.94 46.38
C PRO A 121 11.04 17.07 44.85
N ASP A 122 11.42 16.05 44.07
CA ASP A 122 11.35 16.04 42.60
C ASP A 122 10.30 15.03 42.07
N ALA A 123 9.30 14.68 42.88
CA ALA A 123 8.34 13.64 42.51
C ALA A 123 7.57 13.97 41.21
N ALA A 124 7.27 15.24 40.97
CA ALA A 124 6.64 15.71 39.74
C ALA A 124 7.51 15.45 38.50
N ASP A 125 8.80 15.75 38.58
CA ASP A 125 9.75 15.56 37.48
C ASP A 125 9.96 14.08 37.15
N ILE A 126 10.02 13.22 38.17
CA ILE A 126 10.11 11.78 38.01
C ILE A 126 8.89 11.22 37.27
N VAL A 127 7.69 11.74 37.54
CA VAL A 127 6.47 11.34 36.83
C VAL A 127 6.50 11.81 35.38
N GLY A 128 6.95 13.04 35.13
CA GLY A 128 7.12 13.60 33.79
C GLY A 128 8.07 12.75 32.94
N GLU A 129 9.23 12.39 33.47
CA GLU A 129 10.22 11.56 32.78
C GLU A 129 9.69 10.16 32.47
N ARG A 130 9.00 9.53 33.44
CA ARG A 130 8.37 8.20 33.24
C ARG A 130 7.31 8.22 32.16
N LEU A 131 6.48 9.27 32.11
CA LEU A 131 5.48 9.45 31.06
C LEU A 131 6.14 9.60 29.69
N HIS A 132 7.20 10.41 29.60
CA HIS A 132 7.95 10.60 28.37
C HIS A 132 8.55 9.29 27.87
N ASN A 133 9.24 8.55 28.74
CA ASN A 133 9.84 7.26 28.41
C ASN A 133 8.80 6.22 28.00
N ARG A 134 7.63 6.20 28.67
CA ARG A 134 6.54 5.28 28.34
C ARG A 134 5.93 5.57 26.97
N LEU A 135 5.67 6.84 26.65
CA LEU A 135 5.13 7.25 25.35
C LEU A 135 6.13 7.03 24.22
N ALA A 136 7.42 7.31 24.46
CA ALA A 136 8.50 7.01 23.52
C ALA A 136 8.59 5.51 23.19
N ALA A 137 8.49 4.64 24.21
CA ALA A 137 8.49 3.18 24.02
C ALA A 137 7.28 2.68 23.20
N LEU A 138 6.17 3.42 23.18
CA LEU A 138 4.98 3.13 22.35
C LEU A 138 5.11 3.68 20.92
N GLY A 139 6.23 4.33 20.60
CA GLY A 139 6.52 4.91 19.28
C GLY A 139 5.97 6.32 19.08
N TYR A 140 5.64 7.03 20.16
CA TYR A 140 5.28 8.45 20.09
C TYR A 140 6.52 9.34 20.23
N ASP A 141 6.57 10.43 19.47
CA ASP A 141 7.62 11.44 19.50
C ASP A 141 7.05 12.82 19.87
N ARG A 142 7.92 13.77 20.26
CA ARG A 142 7.52 15.15 20.64
C ARG A 142 6.36 15.20 21.65
N VAL A 143 6.51 14.50 22.78
CA VAL A 143 5.52 14.46 23.86
C VAL A 143 5.46 15.82 24.57
N GLN A 144 4.27 16.39 24.65
CA GLN A 144 3.93 17.58 25.42
C GLN A 144 2.86 17.22 26.45
N LEU A 145 3.19 17.44 27.72
CA LEU A 145 2.26 17.22 28.84
C LEU A 145 1.47 18.51 29.04
N LEU A 146 0.14 18.44 29.08
CA LEU A 146 -0.75 19.61 29.09
C LEU A 146 -1.27 19.96 30.50
N GLY A 147 -0.68 19.38 31.56
CA GLY A 147 -1.08 19.58 32.95
C GLY A 147 -0.31 20.69 33.67
N GLU A 148 -0.92 21.25 34.71
CA GLU A 148 -0.26 22.17 35.66
C GLU A 148 0.62 21.37 36.65
N HIS A 149 1.59 22.04 37.30
CA HIS A 149 2.58 21.39 38.17
C HIS A 149 1.93 20.56 39.30
N ASP A 150 0.88 21.10 39.92
CA ASP A 150 0.12 20.48 41.00
C ASP A 150 -0.47 19.12 40.60
N LEU A 151 -0.78 18.93 39.31
CA LEU A 151 -1.37 17.70 38.79
C LEU A 151 -0.37 16.55 38.78
N TYR A 152 0.92 16.84 38.65
CA TYR A 152 2.01 15.86 38.74
C TYR A 152 2.31 15.47 40.18
N GLU A 153 2.23 16.41 41.12
CA GLU A 153 2.35 16.12 42.55
C GLU A 153 1.20 15.22 43.02
N MET A 154 -0.03 15.50 42.58
CA MET A 154 -1.18 14.63 42.82
C MET A 154 -0.99 13.23 42.22
N ALA A 155 -0.39 13.13 41.04
CA ALA A 155 -0.08 11.85 40.40
C ALA A 155 1.01 11.06 41.14
N ALA A 156 1.95 11.76 41.78
CA ALA A 156 3.00 11.14 42.57
C ALA A 156 2.46 10.56 43.89
N LEU A 157 1.54 11.27 44.54
CA LEU A 157 0.95 10.88 45.83
C LEU A 157 -0.26 9.96 45.71
N GLY A 158 -1.04 10.11 44.64
CA GLY A 158 -2.33 9.46 44.45
C GLY A 158 -2.55 9.05 43.01
N ARG A 159 -3.81 9.04 42.57
CA ARG A 159 -4.20 8.72 41.20
C ARG A 159 -4.62 9.99 40.46
N ALA A 160 -4.04 10.23 39.30
CA ALA A 160 -4.36 11.38 38.45
C ALA A 160 -4.43 10.98 36.98
N GLU A 161 -5.25 11.72 36.23
CA GLU A 161 -5.30 11.65 34.76
C GLU A 161 -4.56 12.86 34.19
N ILE A 162 -3.44 12.62 33.51
CA ILE A 162 -2.63 13.69 32.91
C ILE A 162 -2.97 13.78 31.42
N PRO A 163 -3.46 14.93 30.91
CA PRO A 163 -3.67 15.13 29.49
C PRO A 163 -2.32 15.24 28.76
N VAL A 164 -2.19 14.55 27.64
CA VAL A 164 -0.96 14.49 26.85
C VAL A 164 -1.24 14.74 25.37
N GLU A 165 -0.31 15.42 24.72
CA GLU A 165 -0.23 15.57 23.28
C GLU A 165 1.09 14.97 22.80
N ALA A 166 1.06 14.12 21.78
CA ALA A 166 2.27 13.55 21.21
C ALA A 166 2.10 13.31 19.71
N ARG A 167 3.19 13.14 18.97
CA ARG A 167 3.17 12.77 17.56
C ARG A 167 3.47 11.29 17.38
N ARG A 168 2.95 10.72 16.30
CA ARG A 168 3.33 9.38 15.82
C ARG A 168 3.27 9.39 14.30
N ASN A 169 4.37 9.04 13.64
CA ASN A 169 4.49 9.09 12.18
C ASN A 169 4.11 10.48 11.60
N GLY A 170 4.47 11.56 12.30
CA GLY A 170 4.18 12.94 11.89
C GLY A 170 2.74 13.41 12.17
N VAL A 171 1.87 12.55 12.66
CA VAL A 171 0.47 12.85 12.98
C VAL A 171 0.33 13.18 14.46
N VAL A 172 -0.43 14.22 14.82
CA VAL A 172 -0.66 14.62 16.22
C VAL A 172 -1.78 13.77 16.83
N HIS A 173 -1.52 13.22 18.01
CA HIS A 173 -2.43 12.44 18.83
C HIS A 173 -2.62 13.13 20.18
N LYS A 174 -3.87 13.23 20.62
CA LYS A 174 -4.21 13.75 21.96
C LYS A 174 -4.76 12.61 22.79
N GLY A 175 -4.46 12.62 24.08
CA GLY A 175 -4.81 11.52 24.95
C GLY A 175 -4.71 11.85 26.42
N ARG A 176 -4.87 10.81 27.24
CA ARG A 176 -4.73 10.88 28.69
C ARG A 176 -3.92 9.69 29.18
N CYS A 177 -3.04 9.96 30.14
CA CYS A 177 -2.29 8.95 30.86
C CYS A 177 -2.84 8.85 32.28
N ILE A 178 -3.14 7.64 32.73
CA ILE A 178 -3.55 7.37 34.12
C ILE A 178 -2.29 7.02 34.89
N VAL A 179 -1.96 7.83 35.89
CA VAL A 179 -0.83 7.63 36.78
C VAL A 179 -1.34 7.40 38.19
N GLU A 180 -0.78 6.41 38.89
CA GLU A 180 -1.07 6.15 40.29
C GLU A 180 0.22 5.93 41.07
N LYS A 181 0.42 6.70 42.16
CA LYS A 181 1.60 6.64 43.03
C LYS A 181 2.91 6.73 42.22
N GLY A 182 2.93 7.63 41.25
CA GLY A 182 4.06 7.85 40.33
C GLY A 182 4.32 6.74 39.30
N ARG A 183 3.42 5.76 39.15
CA ARG A 183 3.51 4.71 38.12
C ARG A 183 2.46 4.93 37.03
N VAL A 184 2.87 4.79 35.76
CA VAL A 184 1.94 4.87 34.63
C VAL A 184 1.17 3.55 34.53
N LEU A 185 -0.14 3.60 34.77
CA LEU A 185 -1.02 2.44 34.72
C LEU A 185 -1.59 2.19 33.32
N ASP A 186 -2.11 3.25 32.70
CA ASP A 186 -2.78 3.15 31.40
C ASP A 186 -2.50 4.40 30.55
N VAL A 187 -2.46 4.22 29.23
CA VAL A 187 -2.22 5.28 28.26
C VAL A 187 -3.25 5.18 27.16
N ARG A 188 -4.15 6.16 27.09
CA ARG A 188 -5.21 6.22 26.07
C ARG A 188 -4.95 7.38 25.14
N MET A 189 -4.59 7.06 23.89
CA MET A 189 -4.34 8.03 22.83
C MET A 189 -5.45 7.92 21.79
N ASP A 190 -6.08 9.05 21.45
CA ASP A 190 -7.07 9.11 20.40
C ASP A 190 -6.41 9.56 19.08
N PRO A 191 -6.70 8.88 17.95
CA PRO A 191 -6.26 9.34 16.64
C PRO A 191 -7.00 10.62 16.24
N PRO A 192 -6.37 11.50 15.44
CA PRO A 192 -6.95 12.81 15.09
C PRO A 192 -8.28 12.68 14.32
N TYR A 193 -8.49 11.58 13.62
CA TYR A 193 -9.70 11.33 12.83
C TYR A 193 -10.96 11.06 13.68
N ARG A 194 -10.86 10.99 15.02
CA ARG A 194 -12.02 10.90 15.91
C ARG A 194 -12.66 12.25 16.25
N LEU A 195 -12.06 13.36 15.83
CA LEU A 195 -12.54 14.71 16.10
C LEU A 195 -13.55 15.24 15.07
N PHE A 196 -13.82 14.47 14.00
CA PHE A 196 -14.86 14.80 13.03
C PHE A 196 -15.93 13.69 13.04
N PRO A 197 -17.17 13.98 13.47
CA PRO A 197 -18.28 13.03 13.47
C PRO A 197 -18.72 12.61 12.06
#